data_AF-A0A1B6I7B6-F1
#
_entry.id   AF-A0A1B6I7B6-F1
#
_cell.length_a   1.000
_cell.length_b   1.000
_cell.length_c   1.000
_cell.angle_alpha   90.00
_cell.angle_beta   90.00
_cell.angle_gamma   90.00
#
_symmetry.space_group_name_H-M   'P 1'
#
loop_
_entity.id
_entity.type
_entity.pdbx_description
1 polymer ?
#
loop_
_entity_poly.entity_id
_entity_poly.type
_entity_poly.pdbx_seq_one_letter_code
_entity_poly.pdbx_strand_id
1 'polypeptide(L)'
;MYILNTSVLKRVQLCPMSIEKEVFPFMAQDKELYAMELQGFWMDVGQPKDFLKGMCLYLTSLRQKHPEQLHSGEGMVGNVLVDPTAKIGQGCRIGPNVTIGPNVIVEDG
;
A
#
# COMPACT_ATOMS: atom_id res chain seq x y z
N MET A 1 0.20 -11.66 -5.82
CA MET A 1 -0.34 -12.65 -4.85
C MET A 1 -0.68 -13.91 -5.63
N TYR A 2 -0.30 -15.08 -5.13
CA TYR A 2 -0.62 -16.35 -5.78
C TYR A 2 -1.68 -17.11 -5.01
N ILE A 3 -2.65 -17.67 -5.73
CA ILE A 3 -3.63 -18.62 -5.20
C ILE A 3 -3.37 -19.91 -5.98
N LEU A 4 -2.90 -20.95 -5.28
CA LEU A 4 -2.39 -22.17 -5.91
C LEU A 4 -3.14 -23.39 -5.37
N ASN A 5 -3.50 -24.32 -6.25
CA ASN A 5 -3.89 -25.66 -5.84
C ASN A 5 -2.67 -26.42 -5.31
N THR A 6 -2.86 -27.27 -4.30
CA THR A 6 -1.77 -28.04 -3.68
C THR A 6 -1.07 -29.00 -4.66
N SER A 7 -1.71 -29.34 -5.78
CA SER A 7 -1.11 -30.11 -6.88
C SER A 7 0.15 -29.47 -7.46
N VAL A 8 0.32 -28.14 -7.34
CA VAL A 8 1.53 -27.43 -7.78
C VAL A 8 2.80 -27.94 -7.09
N LEU A 9 2.68 -28.44 -5.85
CA LEU A 9 3.82 -28.96 -5.09
C LEU A 9 4.47 -30.17 -5.77
N LYS A 10 3.73 -30.92 -6.61
CA LYS A 10 4.28 -32.02 -7.41
C LYS A 10 5.26 -31.55 -8.49
N ARG A 11 5.21 -30.26 -8.86
CA ARG A 11 6.12 -29.64 -9.83
C ARG A 11 7.38 -29.04 -9.16
N VAL A 12 7.42 -28.99 -7.82
CA VAL A 12 8.51 -28.40 -7.04
C VAL A 12 9.55 -29.47 -6.71
N GLN A 13 10.82 -29.17 -6.98
CA GLN A 13 11.95 -30.03 -6.64
C GLN A 13 12.50 -29.65 -5.25
N LEU A 14 13.06 -30.62 -4.53
CA LEU A 14 13.69 -30.40 -3.22
C LEU A 14 15.11 -29.81 -3.37
N CYS A 15 15.20 -28.67 -4.04
CA CYS A 15 16.43 -27.90 -4.23
C CYS A 15 16.10 -26.40 -4.22
N PRO A 16 17.11 -25.51 -4.03
CA PRO A 16 16.90 -24.08 -4.21
C PRO A 16 16.37 -23.77 -5.63
N MET A 17 15.14 -23.27 -5.71
CA MET A 17 14.48 -22.91 -6.96
C MET A 17 13.49 -21.76 -6.75
N SER A 18 13.12 -21.07 -7.83
CA SER A 18 12.06 -20.06 -7.94
C SER A 18 10.87 -20.63 -8.68
N ILE A 19 9.70 -20.66 -8.04
CA ILE A 19 8.49 -21.12 -8.71
C ILE A 19 8.14 -20.25 -9.92
N GLU A 20 8.51 -18.97 -9.92
CA GLU A 20 8.27 -18.04 -11.03
C GLU A 20 9.08 -18.37 -12.27
N LYS A 21 10.31 -18.87 -12.09
CA LYS A 21 11.24 -19.18 -13.19
C LYS A 21 11.15 -20.63 -13.61
N GLU A 22 11.03 -21.54 -12.65
CA GLU A 22 11.14 -22.97 -12.91
C GLU A 22 9.80 -23.74 -12.87
N VAL A 23 8.67 -23.12 -12.48
CA VAL A 23 7.35 -23.78 -12.45
C VAL A 23 6.32 -23.07 -13.33
N PHE A 24 6.15 -21.75 -13.16
CA PHE A 24 5.10 -20.99 -13.85
C PHE A 24 5.17 -21.03 -15.38
N PRO A 25 6.35 -21.01 -16.04
CA PRO A 25 6.40 -21.13 -17.50
C PRO A 25 5.78 -22.42 -18.01
N PHE A 26 6.00 -23.54 -17.32
CA PHE A 26 5.42 -24.83 -17.67
C PHE A 26 3.91 -24.87 -17.40
N MET A 27 3.46 -24.28 -16.28
CA MET A 27 2.02 -24.14 -16.02
C MET A 27 1.32 -23.26 -17.08
N ALA A 28 1.97 -22.21 -17.56
CA ALA A 28 1.45 -21.38 -18.64
C ALA A 28 1.34 -22.18 -19.96
N GLN A 29 2.35 -22.99 -20.27
CA GLN A 29 2.35 -23.88 -21.44
C GLN A 29 1.22 -24.92 -21.35
N ASP A 30 0.97 -25.46 -20.15
CA ASP A 30 -0.10 -26.41 -19.86
C ASP A 30 -1.50 -25.75 -19.74
N LYS A 31 -1.58 -24.42 -19.87
CA LYS A 31 -2.81 -23.61 -19.70
C LYS A 31 -3.43 -23.69 -18.30
N GLU A 32 -2.60 -23.90 -17.28
CA GLU A 32 -2.97 -23.96 -15.86
C GLU A 32 -2.62 -22.68 -15.08
N LEU A 33 -2.06 -21.67 -15.76
CA LEU A 33 -1.73 -20.37 -15.17
C LEU A 33 -2.74 -19.30 -15.62
N TYR A 34 -3.33 -18.62 -14.65
CA TYR A 34 -4.32 -17.56 -14.87
C TYR A 34 -3.86 -16.27 -14.22
N ALA A 35 -4.28 -15.14 -14.79
CA ALA A 35 -4.07 -13.81 -14.23
C ALA A 35 -5.42 -13.20 -13.85
N MET A 36 -5.50 -12.61 -12.67
CA MET A 36 -6.64 -11.83 -12.22
C MET A 36 -6.16 -10.41 -11.96
N GLU A 37 -6.83 -9.44 -12.60
CA GLU A 37 -6.56 -8.03 -12.34
C GLU A 37 -7.08 -7.65 -10.95
N LEU A 38 -6.19 -7.09 -10.14
CA LEU A 38 -6.56 -6.53 -8.84
C LEU A 38 -7.09 -5.11 -9.04
N GLN A 39 -8.33 -4.86 -8.63
CA GLN A 39 -8.91 -3.53 -8.65
C GLN A 39 -8.39 -2.69 -7.48
N GLY A 40 -7.79 -1.54 -7.78
CA GLY A 40 -7.17 -0.64 -6.80
C GLY A 40 -5.67 -0.55 -6.97
N PHE A 41 -4.96 -0.29 -5.86
CA PHE A 41 -3.51 -0.17 -5.88
C PHE A 41 -2.85 -1.33 -5.15
N TRP A 42 -1.69 -1.73 -5.65
CA TRP A 42 -0.77 -2.63 -4.97
C TRP A 42 0.64 -2.09 -5.23
N MET A 43 1.48 -2.15 -4.21
CA MET A 43 2.86 -1.70 -4.31
C MET A 43 3.75 -2.59 -3.44
N ASP A 44 4.89 -2.96 -3.99
CA ASP A 44 5.97 -3.60 -3.25
C ASP A 44 6.78 -2.54 -2.48
N VAL A 45 7.03 -2.78 -1.20
CA VAL A 45 7.73 -1.85 -0.31
C VAL A 45 9.00 -2.52 0.21
N GLY A 46 10.12 -2.26 -0.47
CA GLY A 46 11.43 -2.83 -0.13
C GLY A 46 12.42 -1.82 0.46
N GLN A 47 12.26 -0.52 0.17
CA GLN A 47 13.15 0.55 0.63
C GLN A 47 12.36 1.69 1.29
N PRO A 48 12.99 2.52 2.14
CA PRO A 48 12.30 3.63 2.81
C PRO A 48 11.55 4.58 1.86
N LYS A 49 12.09 4.84 0.66
CA LYS A 49 11.42 5.68 -0.36
C LYS A 49 10.13 5.06 -0.90
N ASP A 50 10.05 3.72 -0.92
CA ASP A 50 8.88 3.00 -1.43
C ASP A 50 7.74 3.06 -0.41
N PHE A 51 8.06 3.11 0.88
CA PHE A 51 7.08 3.36 1.92
C PHE A 51 6.38 4.72 1.74
N LEU A 52 7.15 5.78 1.44
CA LEU A 52 6.57 7.10 1.17
C LEU A 52 5.64 7.10 -0.04
N LYS A 53 6.01 6.40 -1.12
CA LYS A 53 5.14 6.23 -2.29
C LYS A 53 3.88 5.42 -1.96
N GLY A 54 4.03 4.32 -1.22
CA GLY A 54 2.93 3.48 -0.77
C GLY A 54 1.94 4.26 0.11
N MET A 55 2.44 5.10 1.01
CA MET A 55 1.65 6.03 1.81
C MET A 55 0.85 6.98 0.89
N CYS A 56 1.49 7.60 -0.10
CA CYS A 56 0.78 8.48 -1.04
C CYS A 56 -0.32 7.75 -1.84
N LEU A 57 -0.08 6.51 -2.27
CA LEU A 57 -1.08 5.67 -2.94
C LEU A 57 -2.26 5.37 -2.02
N TYR A 58 -1.99 4.99 -0.77
CA TYR A 58 -3.03 4.74 0.23
C TYR A 58 -3.87 5.99 0.50
N LEU A 59 -3.23 7.14 0.76
CA LEU A 59 -3.92 8.40 1.02
C LEU A 59 -4.78 8.85 -0.19
N THR A 60 -4.30 8.60 -1.42
CA THR A 60 -5.07 8.87 -2.64
C THR A 60 -6.28 7.95 -2.76
N SER A 61 -6.13 6.65 -2.46
CA SER A 61 -7.25 5.72 -2.41
C SER A 61 -8.25 6.10 -1.32
N LEU A 62 -7.78 6.58 -0.17
CA LEU A 62 -8.64 7.02 0.92
C LEU A 62 -9.47 8.23 0.51
N ARG A 63 -8.88 9.20 -0.21
CA ARG A 63 -9.61 10.33 -0.79
C ARG A 63 -10.76 9.90 -1.69
N GLN A 64 -10.57 8.84 -2.47
CA GLN A 64 -11.57 8.36 -3.43
C GLN A 64 -12.67 7.53 -2.76
N LYS A 65 -12.33 6.72 -1.75
CA LYS A 65 -13.25 5.75 -1.14
C LYS A 65 -13.87 6.21 0.18
N HIS A 66 -13.09 6.91 0.99
CA HIS A 66 -13.41 7.33 2.36
C HIS A 66 -12.88 8.74 2.67
N PRO A 67 -13.27 9.77 1.89
CA PRO A 67 -12.77 11.13 2.07
C PRO A 67 -13.03 11.70 3.47
N GLU A 68 -14.04 11.20 4.19
CA GLU A 68 -14.39 11.56 5.56
C GLU A 68 -13.31 11.23 6.59
N GLN A 69 -12.42 10.27 6.28
CA GLN A 69 -11.30 9.92 7.16
C GLN A 69 -10.12 10.87 7.02
N LEU A 70 -10.08 11.68 5.95
CA LEU A 70 -9.02 12.65 5.74
C LEU A 70 -9.34 13.93 6.51
N HIS A 71 -8.35 14.41 7.24
CA HIS A 71 -8.45 15.66 7.96
C HIS A 71 -8.55 16.82 6.97
N SER A 72 -9.45 17.75 7.26
CA SER A 72 -9.71 18.93 6.45
C SER A 72 -9.96 20.13 7.36
N GLY A 73 -9.67 21.32 6.86
CA GLY A 73 -9.73 22.55 7.64
C GLY A 73 -8.69 23.55 7.16
N GLU A 74 -8.61 24.68 7.87
CA GLU A 74 -7.59 25.68 7.64
C GLU A 74 -6.19 25.06 7.76
N GLY A 75 -5.29 25.42 6.84
CA GLY A 75 -3.92 24.92 6.85
C GLY A 75 -3.70 23.51 6.26
N MET A 76 -4.76 22.72 6.04
CA MET A 76 -4.63 21.38 5.45
C MET A 76 -4.53 21.44 3.92
N VAL A 77 -3.49 20.83 3.37
CA VAL A 77 -3.21 20.77 1.93
C VAL A 77 -3.19 19.32 1.48
N GLY A 78 -3.92 18.98 0.42
CA GLY A 78 -3.90 17.64 -0.14
C GLY A 78 -4.47 16.58 0.81
N ASN A 79 -3.89 15.37 0.82
CA ASN A 79 -4.33 14.24 1.63
C ASN A 79 -3.58 14.21 2.97
N VAL A 80 -4.29 14.57 4.03
CA VAL A 80 -3.76 14.55 5.38
C VAL A 80 -4.60 13.58 6.21
N LEU A 81 -3.94 12.58 6.79
CA LEU A 81 -4.55 11.65 7.74
C LEU A 81 -4.01 11.99 9.14
N VAL A 82 -4.91 12.23 10.09
CA VAL A 82 -4.54 12.62 11.45
C VAL A 82 -5.24 11.68 12.42
N ASP A 83 -4.45 11.05 13.29
CA ASP A 83 -5.00 10.27 14.38
C ASP A 83 -5.83 11.18 15.33
N PRO A 84 -7.01 10.75 15.82
CA PRO A 84 -7.85 11.57 16.68
C PRO A 84 -7.20 12.06 17.98
N THR A 85 -6.13 11.40 18.44
CA THR A 85 -5.38 11.79 19.65
C THR A 85 -4.29 12.83 19.40
N ALA A 86 -3.98 13.12 18.14
CA ALA A 86 -3.00 14.13 17.77
C ALA A 86 -3.56 15.55 17.98
N LYS A 87 -2.66 16.50 18.27
CA LYS A 87 -3.00 17.91 18.43
C LYS A 87 -2.19 18.75 17.44
N ILE A 88 -2.86 19.65 16.74
CA ILE A 88 -2.25 20.56 15.77
C ILE A 88 -2.46 21.99 16.29
N GLY A 89 -1.35 22.72 16.43
CA GLY A 89 -1.31 24.12 16.81
C GLY A 89 -1.90 25.05 15.75
N GLN A 90 -1.96 26.34 16.07
CA GLN A 90 -2.48 27.37 15.18
C GLN A 90 -1.44 27.73 14.10
N GLY A 91 -1.93 28.13 12.91
CA GLY A 91 -1.07 28.58 11.80
C GLY A 91 -0.46 27.46 10.94
N CYS A 92 -0.58 26.20 11.35
CA CYS A 92 0.03 25.04 10.67
C CYS A 92 -0.40 24.85 9.23
N ARG A 93 0.59 24.66 8.35
CA ARG A 93 0.36 24.19 6.97
C ARG A 93 0.86 22.77 6.77
N ILE A 94 -0.05 21.81 6.64
CA ILE A 94 0.26 20.37 6.61
C ILE A 94 -0.19 19.76 5.28
N GLY A 95 0.72 19.12 4.54
CA GLY A 95 0.42 18.48 3.26
C GLY A 95 1.62 18.35 2.32
N PRO A 96 1.45 17.82 1.10
CA PRO A 96 0.19 17.36 0.50
C PRO A 96 -0.14 15.87 0.73
N ASN A 97 0.76 15.08 1.33
CA ASN A 97 0.53 13.67 1.68
C ASN A 97 1.20 13.39 3.03
N VAL A 98 0.45 13.55 4.10
CA VAL A 98 0.96 13.47 5.48
C VAL A 98 0.10 12.52 6.29
N THR A 99 0.75 11.71 7.14
CA THR A 99 0.09 10.95 8.20
C THR A 99 0.65 11.40 9.54
N ILE A 100 -0.22 11.82 10.46
CA ILE A 100 0.12 12.18 11.84
C ILE A 100 -0.37 11.07 12.74
N GLY A 101 0.56 10.42 13.44
CA GLY A 101 0.28 9.30 14.32
C GLY A 101 -0.29 9.69 15.69
N PRO A 102 -0.61 8.70 16.52
CA PRO A 102 -1.19 8.92 17.84
C PRO A 102 -0.31 9.78 18.74
N ASN A 103 -0.94 10.64 19.53
CA ASN A 103 -0.33 11.50 20.54
C ASN A 103 0.76 12.47 20.03
N VAL A 104 0.86 12.67 18.71
CA VAL A 104 1.75 13.70 18.14
C VAL A 104 1.19 15.08 18.47
N ILE A 105 2.07 15.98 18.89
CA ILE A 105 1.77 17.40 19.09
C ILE A 105 2.59 18.17 18.06
N VAL A 106 1.92 18.86 17.16
CA VAL A 106 2.51 19.86 16.27
C VAL A 106 2.26 21.21 16.93
N GLU A 107 3.32 21.92 17.31
CA GLU A 107 3.22 23.27 17.89
C GLU A 107 2.87 24.31 16.82
N ASP A 108 2.57 25.53 17.26
CA ASP A 108 2.19 26.63 16.36
C ASP A 108 3.29 26.95 15.33
N GLY A 109 2.89 27.30 14.09
CA GLY A 109 3.82 27.72 13.03
C GLY A 109 3.32 27.49 11.62
#